data_AF-A0A3C1YL94-F1
#
_entry.id   AF-A0A3C1YL94-F1
#
_cell.length_a   1.000
_cell.length_b   1.000
_cell.length_c   1.000
_cell.angle_alpha   90.00
_cell.angle_beta   90.00
_cell.angle_gamma   90.00
#
_symmetry.space_group_name_H-M   'P 1'
#
loop_
_entity.id
_entity.type
_entity.pdbx_description
1 polymer ?
#
loop_
_entity_poly.entity_id
_entity_poly.type
_entity_poly.pdbx_seq_one_letter_code
_entity_poly.pdbx_strand_id
1 'polypeptide(L)'
;SDLIRISGLSHGTGVWLGNVQELILQKKCTLQTAICTRDDIMTCLIQQYHLENDKAFKIMEAVRKGKGLKDEWMEPLMVEKGVPDWYIWSCKQIGYMFPKAHACAYVMMALRIAYFKVYYPLAYYSAYFSIRAKQFDYEKMALGKEHLLGYINDYNARKAAGEKLKAAESNQLDDMHLVLEMYARGFKFAKIDLKKVHANNFQIMDEHSIMPALSTVAGVGGLAAEQIIKAFKAGRYVSQEEFGRIGKIGDKTLQVLDSLGILGDLPKTSQTSIFDFIGTSTE
;
A
#
# COMPACT_ATOMS: atom_id res chain seq x y z
N SER A 1 3.79 -18.27 -15.60
CA SER A 1 5.26 -18.27 -15.55
C SER A 1 5.81 -16.84 -15.61
N ASP A 2 5.34 -16.00 -16.54
CA ASP A 2 5.90 -14.66 -16.77
C ASP A 2 5.88 -13.73 -15.55
N LEU A 3 4.82 -13.75 -14.73
CA LEU A 3 4.77 -12.97 -13.48
C LEU A 3 5.91 -13.33 -12.50
N ILE A 4 6.34 -14.60 -12.46
CA ILE A 4 7.46 -15.04 -11.62
C ILE A 4 8.77 -14.47 -12.16
N ARG A 5 8.92 -14.44 -13.49
CA ARG A 5 10.09 -13.86 -14.16
C ARG A 5 10.16 -12.35 -13.91
N ILE A 6 9.04 -11.65 -14.09
CA ILE A 6 8.91 -10.22 -13.78
C ILE A 6 9.21 -9.95 -12.30
N SER A 7 8.70 -10.80 -11.39
CA SER A 7 8.99 -10.68 -9.96
C SER A 7 10.48 -10.82 -9.65
N GLY A 8 11.20 -11.69 -10.35
CA GLY A 8 12.65 -11.80 -10.22
C GLY A 8 13.38 -10.56 -10.75
N LEU A 9 12.96 -10.04 -11.91
CA LEU A 9 13.56 -8.86 -12.53
C LEU A 9 13.34 -7.57 -11.72
N SER A 10 12.21 -7.44 -11.04
CA SER A 10 11.88 -6.26 -10.22
C SER A 10 12.54 -6.25 -8.85
N HIS A 11 13.21 -7.34 -8.46
CA HIS A 11 13.83 -7.50 -7.15
C HIS A 11 15.30 -7.90 -7.28
N GLY A 12 16.17 -6.90 -7.40
CA GLY A 12 17.61 -7.09 -7.39
C GLY A 12 18.36 -5.90 -7.98
N THR A 13 19.52 -5.59 -7.39
CA THR A 13 20.39 -4.55 -7.90
C THR A 13 21.10 -5.04 -9.15
N GLY A 14 21.10 -4.24 -10.22
CA GLY A 14 21.77 -4.60 -11.48
C GLY A 14 21.10 -5.75 -12.24
N VAL A 15 19.84 -6.06 -11.95
CA VAL A 15 19.08 -7.11 -12.67
C VAL A 15 18.32 -6.50 -13.86
N TRP A 16 17.47 -5.50 -13.62
CA TRP A 16 16.67 -4.88 -14.68
C TRP A 16 17.34 -3.65 -15.31
N LEU A 17 17.41 -2.55 -14.55
CA LEU A 17 17.97 -1.27 -15.01
C LEU A 17 19.46 -1.44 -15.33
N GLY A 18 19.89 -1.01 -16.52
CA GLY A 18 21.27 -1.13 -16.98
C GLY A 18 21.72 -2.56 -17.28
N ASN A 19 20.79 -3.52 -17.39
CA ASN A 19 21.11 -4.92 -17.67
C ASN A 19 20.02 -5.57 -18.56
N VAL A 20 19.11 -6.39 -18.01
CA VAL A 20 18.13 -7.14 -18.81
C VAL A 20 17.26 -6.23 -19.67
N GLN A 21 16.94 -5.01 -19.19
CA GLN A 21 16.21 -4.01 -19.98
C GLN A 21 16.95 -3.69 -21.29
N GLU A 22 18.26 -3.44 -21.23
CA GLU A 22 19.08 -3.10 -22.39
C GLU A 22 19.21 -4.28 -23.34
N LEU A 23 19.40 -5.49 -22.80
CA LEU A 23 19.51 -6.71 -23.59
C LEU A 23 18.24 -7.01 -24.40
N ILE A 24 17.07 -6.74 -23.82
CA ILE A 24 15.79 -6.86 -24.52
C ILE A 24 15.66 -5.78 -25.60
N LEU A 25 16.01 -4.52 -25.31
CA LEU A 25 15.98 -3.43 -26.29
C LEU A 25 16.93 -3.67 -27.48
N GLN A 26 18.09 -4.25 -27.21
CA GLN A 26 19.08 -4.65 -28.21
C GLN A 26 18.74 -5.97 -28.92
N LYS A 27 17.60 -6.59 -28.60
CA LYS A 27 17.15 -7.89 -29.14
C LYS A 27 18.16 -9.03 -28.93
N LYS A 28 18.98 -8.95 -27.88
CA LYS A 28 19.95 -10.00 -27.50
C LYS A 28 19.28 -11.14 -26.73
N CYS A 29 18.22 -10.82 -25.98
CA CYS A 29 17.38 -11.79 -25.30
C CYS A 29 15.90 -11.40 -25.34
N THR A 30 15.05 -12.33 -24.91
CA THR A 30 13.61 -12.11 -24.69
C THR A 30 13.31 -12.22 -23.19
N LEU A 31 12.09 -11.91 -22.76
CA LEU A 31 11.69 -12.17 -21.38
C LEU A 31 11.91 -13.64 -20.99
N GLN A 32 11.70 -14.59 -21.92
CA GLN A 32 11.84 -16.02 -21.68
C GLN A 32 13.30 -16.50 -21.57
N THR A 33 14.24 -15.80 -22.21
CA THR A 33 15.66 -16.18 -22.23
C THR A 33 16.53 -15.32 -21.30
N ALA A 34 16.00 -14.23 -20.74
CA ALA A 34 16.69 -13.40 -19.77
C ALA A 34 16.99 -14.14 -18.44
N ILE A 35 18.00 -13.66 -17.72
CA ILE A 35 18.31 -14.12 -16.36
C ILE A 35 17.36 -13.40 -15.39
N CYS A 36 16.35 -14.11 -14.88
CA CYS A 36 15.35 -13.52 -13.98
C CYS A 36 15.53 -13.96 -12.52
N THR A 37 16.10 -15.14 -12.31
CA THR A 37 16.32 -15.74 -11.00
C THR A 37 17.67 -16.45 -10.98
N ARG A 38 18.23 -16.69 -9.80
CA ARG A 38 19.51 -17.43 -9.69
C ARG A 38 19.41 -18.84 -10.27
N ASP A 39 18.25 -19.47 -10.11
CA ASP A 39 17.98 -20.81 -10.61
C ASP A 39 18.06 -20.87 -12.14
N ASP A 40 17.70 -19.78 -12.85
CA ASP A 40 17.86 -19.68 -14.30
C ASP A 40 19.35 -19.77 -14.70
N ILE A 41 20.28 -19.23 -13.90
CA ILE A 41 21.72 -19.35 -14.19
C ILE A 41 22.18 -20.80 -14.14
N MET A 42 21.92 -21.46 -13.01
CA MET A 42 22.38 -22.83 -12.81
C MET A 42 21.75 -23.78 -13.83
N THR A 43 20.44 -23.68 -14.03
CA THR A 43 19.73 -24.56 -14.98
C THR A 43 20.15 -24.32 -16.42
N CYS A 44 20.34 -23.06 -16.84
CA CYS A 44 20.82 -22.72 -18.17
C CYS A 44 22.22 -23.30 -18.43
N LEU A 45 23.17 -23.09 -17.51
CA LEU A 45 24.54 -23.59 -17.64
C LEU A 45 24.62 -25.12 -17.72
N ILE A 46 23.80 -25.83 -16.94
CA ILE A 46 23.77 -27.30 -16.95
C ILE A 46 23.06 -27.82 -18.20
N GLN A 47 21.86 -27.32 -18.49
CA GLN A 47 20.98 -27.91 -19.50
C GLN A 47 21.33 -27.50 -20.93
N GLN A 48 21.74 -26.24 -21.14
CA GLN A 48 22.04 -25.72 -22.48
C GLN A 48 23.52 -25.83 -22.83
N TYR A 49 24.41 -25.66 -21.85
CA TYR A 49 25.85 -25.59 -22.07
C TYR A 49 26.62 -26.76 -21.47
N HIS A 50 25.92 -27.72 -20.84
CA HIS A 50 26.49 -28.96 -20.32
C HIS A 50 27.66 -28.75 -19.34
N LEU A 51 27.60 -27.70 -18.51
CA LEU A 51 28.54 -27.52 -17.41
C LEU A 51 28.25 -28.53 -16.29
N GLU A 52 29.32 -28.96 -15.60
CA GLU A 52 29.20 -29.75 -14.39
C GLU A 52 28.40 -29.03 -13.30
N ASN A 53 27.60 -29.77 -12.54
CA ASN A 53 26.70 -29.23 -11.51
C ASN A 53 27.43 -28.36 -10.47
N ASP A 54 28.61 -28.77 -10.01
CA ASP A 54 29.40 -28.00 -9.04
C ASP A 54 29.89 -26.66 -9.61
N LYS A 55 30.34 -26.66 -10.88
CA LYS A 55 30.80 -25.45 -11.57
C LYS A 55 29.65 -24.47 -11.80
N ALA A 56 28.52 -24.95 -12.31
CA ALA A 56 27.32 -24.15 -12.52
C ALA A 56 26.77 -23.59 -11.20
N PHE A 57 26.77 -24.37 -10.12
CA PHE A 57 26.36 -23.94 -8.79
C PHE A 57 27.27 -22.81 -8.26
N LYS A 58 28.60 -22.97 -8.36
CA LYS A 58 29.57 -21.95 -7.92
C LYS A 58 29.39 -20.63 -8.68
N ILE A 59 29.21 -20.69 -10.00
CA ILE A 59 28.93 -19.50 -10.82
C ILE A 59 27.64 -18.82 -10.37
N MET A 60 26.54 -19.58 -10.25
CA MET A 60 25.25 -19.06 -9.81
C MET A 60 25.31 -18.41 -8.42
N GLU A 61 25.99 -19.03 -7.45
CA GLU A 61 26.16 -18.48 -6.11
C GLU A 61 27.05 -17.23 -6.05
N ALA A 62 28.05 -17.12 -6.93
CA ALA A 62 28.87 -15.92 -7.05
C ALA A 62 28.06 -14.76 -7.64
N VAL A 63 27.39 -14.99 -8.78
CA VAL A 63 26.60 -13.99 -9.49
C VAL A 63 25.45 -13.46 -8.63
N ARG A 64 24.67 -14.34 -7.98
CA ARG A 64 23.52 -13.90 -7.16
C ARG A 64 23.90 -13.05 -5.94
N LYS A 65 25.18 -13.11 -5.53
CA LYS A 65 25.74 -12.33 -4.40
C LYS A 65 26.47 -11.07 -4.87
N GLY A 66 26.43 -10.72 -6.16
CA GLY A 66 27.16 -9.58 -6.69
C GLY A 66 28.67 -9.75 -6.68
N LYS A 67 29.16 -10.99 -6.59
CA LYS A 67 30.60 -11.25 -6.67
C LYS A 67 31.10 -11.29 -8.11
N GLY A 68 30.19 -11.29 -9.09
CA GLY A 68 30.53 -11.41 -10.51
C GLY A 68 31.20 -12.76 -10.83
N LEU A 69 32.03 -12.77 -11.87
CA LEU A 69 32.79 -13.93 -12.35
C LEU A 69 34.28 -13.73 -12.03
N LYS A 70 34.60 -13.52 -10.74
CA LYS A 70 35.94 -13.13 -10.29
C LYS A 70 36.97 -14.24 -10.31
N ASP A 71 36.54 -15.49 -10.11
CA ASP A 71 37.47 -16.60 -10.18
C ASP A 71 37.92 -16.76 -11.64
N GLU A 72 39.24 -16.83 -11.85
CA GLU A 72 39.86 -16.83 -13.18
C GLU A 72 39.39 -17.97 -14.08
N TRP A 73 38.82 -19.04 -13.52
CA TRP A 73 38.29 -20.17 -14.28
C TRP A 73 36.86 -19.96 -14.79
N MET A 74 36.06 -19.07 -14.20
CA MET A 74 34.61 -19.01 -14.46
C MET A 74 34.29 -18.50 -15.86
N GLU A 75 34.83 -17.34 -16.22
CA GLU A 75 34.58 -16.74 -17.53
C GLU A 75 35.21 -17.55 -18.67
N PRO A 76 36.49 -17.99 -18.60
CA PRO A 76 37.06 -18.86 -19.62
C PRO A 76 36.27 -20.16 -19.81
N LEU A 77 35.78 -20.78 -18.72
CA LEU A 77 34.93 -21.96 -18.82
C LEU A 77 33.61 -21.66 -19.53
N MET A 78 32.97 -20.53 -19.24
CA MET A 78 31.73 -20.13 -19.92
C MET A 78 31.97 -19.88 -21.42
N VAL A 79 33.08 -19.23 -21.77
CA VAL A 79 33.49 -19.01 -23.17
C VAL A 79 33.78 -20.34 -23.88
N GLU A 80 34.55 -21.23 -23.26
CA GLU A 80 34.88 -22.57 -23.78
C GLU A 80 33.63 -23.40 -24.09
N LYS A 81 32.61 -23.28 -23.22
CA LYS A 81 31.33 -23.98 -23.37
C LYS A 81 30.34 -23.27 -24.31
N GLY A 82 30.76 -22.19 -24.97
CA GLY A 82 29.96 -21.48 -25.96
C GLY A 82 28.84 -20.61 -25.38
N VAL A 83 28.95 -20.22 -24.10
CA VAL A 83 28.00 -19.29 -23.49
C VAL A 83 28.16 -17.91 -24.16
N PRO A 84 27.07 -17.28 -24.66
CA PRO A 84 27.16 -16.00 -25.36
C PRO A 84 27.73 -14.86 -24.51
N ASP A 85 28.49 -13.96 -25.14
CA ASP A 85 29.11 -12.80 -24.47
C ASP A 85 28.11 -11.95 -23.69
N TRP A 86 26.90 -11.75 -24.24
CA TRP A 86 25.86 -10.96 -23.56
C TRP A 86 25.42 -11.59 -22.24
N TYR A 87 25.44 -12.93 -22.15
CA TYR A 87 25.04 -13.67 -20.96
C TYR A 87 26.13 -13.55 -19.88
N ILE A 88 27.39 -13.70 -20.28
CA ILE A 88 28.57 -13.48 -19.41
C ILE A 88 28.56 -12.03 -18.89
N TRP A 89 28.32 -11.07 -19.78
CA TRP A 89 28.21 -9.66 -19.41
C TRP A 89 27.09 -9.40 -18.41
N SER A 90 25.89 -9.96 -18.64
CA SER A 90 24.74 -9.87 -17.72
C SER A 90 25.08 -10.40 -16.33
N CYS A 91 25.75 -11.55 -16.25
CA CYS A 91 26.19 -12.14 -14.98
C CYS A 91 27.13 -11.21 -14.18
N LYS A 92 27.93 -10.38 -14.86
CA LYS A 92 28.83 -9.41 -14.20
C LYS A 92 28.09 -8.18 -13.66
N GLN A 93 26.93 -7.82 -14.21
CA GLN A 93 26.16 -6.65 -13.78
C GLN A 93 25.29 -6.90 -12.53
N ILE A 94 24.89 -8.16 -12.32
CA ILE A 94 23.98 -8.53 -11.23
C ILE A 94 24.67 -8.32 -9.88
N GLY A 95 24.14 -7.42 -9.06
CA GLY A 95 24.59 -7.16 -7.69
C GLY A 95 23.88 -8.01 -6.64
N TYR A 96 22.61 -8.36 -6.88
CA TYR A 96 21.84 -9.28 -6.05
C TYR A 96 20.70 -9.89 -6.86
N MET A 97 20.39 -11.17 -6.64
CA MET A 97 19.28 -11.83 -7.34
C MET A 97 18.53 -12.86 -6.49
N PHE A 98 17.21 -12.86 -6.63
CA PHE A 98 16.31 -13.75 -5.89
C PHE A 98 16.29 -15.20 -6.39
N PRO A 99 15.98 -16.16 -5.49
CA PRO A 99 15.63 -17.53 -5.86
C PRO A 99 14.22 -17.61 -6.46
N LYS A 100 14.04 -18.52 -7.42
CA LYS A 100 12.77 -18.75 -8.12
C LYS A 100 11.64 -19.17 -7.20
N ALA A 101 11.94 -19.97 -6.16
CA ALA A 101 10.95 -20.38 -5.17
C ALA A 101 10.36 -19.17 -4.41
N HIS A 102 11.16 -18.17 -4.10
CA HIS A 102 10.70 -16.96 -3.40
C HIS A 102 9.82 -16.09 -4.31
N ALA A 103 10.24 -15.88 -5.55
CA ALA A 103 9.43 -15.20 -6.56
C ALA A 103 8.08 -15.92 -6.78
N CYS A 104 8.09 -17.25 -6.84
CA CYS A 104 6.87 -18.06 -6.94
C CYS A 104 5.93 -17.86 -5.74
N ALA A 105 6.47 -17.90 -4.51
CA ALA A 105 5.67 -17.70 -3.30
C ALA A 105 5.01 -16.31 -3.27
N TYR A 106 5.75 -15.25 -3.62
CA TYR A 106 5.24 -13.88 -3.65
C TYR A 106 4.17 -13.70 -4.73
N VAL A 107 4.42 -14.19 -5.94
CA VAL A 107 3.45 -14.14 -7.03
C VAL A 107 2.19 -14.94 -6.70
N MET A 108 2.32 -16.07 -6.02
CA MET A 108 1.16 -16.85 -5.56
C MET A 108 0.31 -16.05 -4.57
N MET A 109 0.93 -15.33 -3.62
CA MET A 109 0.18 -14.45 -2.71
C MET A 109 -0.46 -13.28 -3.46
N ALA A 110 0.26 -12.66 -4.40
CA ALA A 110 -0.27 -11.58 -5.23
C ALA A 110 -1.48 -12.02 -6.05
N LEU A 111 -1.44 -13.22 -6.64
CA LEU A 111 -2.58 -13.80 -7.39
C LEU A 111 -3.78 -14.08 -6.48
N ARG A 112 -3.55 -14.59 -5.26
CA ARG A 112 -4.63 -14.77 -4.26
C ARG A 112 -5.28 -13.43 -3.91
N ILE A 113 -4.49 -12.38 -3.69
CA ILE A 113 -5.02 -11.03 -3.42
C ILE A 113 -5.74 -10.46 -4.64
N ALA A 114 -5.17 -10.64 -5.84
CA ALA A 114 -5.75 -10.16 -7.09
C ALA A 114 -7.12 -10.81 -7.38
N TYR A 115 -7.30 -12.08 -7.01
CA TYR A 115 -8.61 -12.74 -7.08
C TYR A 115 -9.68 -11.97 -6.30
N PHE A 116 -9.40 -11.55 -5.06
CA PHE A 116 -10.33 -10.70 -4.31
C PHE A 116 -10.49 -9.31 -4.94
N LYS A 117 -9.40 -8.71 -5.43
CA LYS A 117 -9.48 -7.42 -6.12
C LYS A 117 -10.45 -7.47 -7.30
N VAL A 118 -10.45 -8.56 -8.08
CA VAL A 118 -11.33 -8.72 -9.24
C VAL A 118 -12.75 -9.11 -8.83
N TYR A 119 -12.90 -10.21 -8.07
CA TYR A 119 -14.20 -10.86 -7.84
C TYR A 119 -14.89 -10.45 -6.54
N TYR A 120 -14.15 -9.93 -5.55
CA TYR A 120 -14.67 -9.48 -4.25
C TYR A 120 -14.12 -8.09 -3.88
N PRO A 121 -14.35 -7.07 -4.73
CA PRO A 121 -13.67 -5.79 -4.65
C PRO A 121 -13.85 -5.08 -3.31
N LEU A 122 -15.06 -5.09 -2.73
CA LEU A 122 -15.29 -4.46 -1.43
C LEU A 122 -14.49 -5.14 -0.31
N ALA A 123 -14.38 -6.47 -0.31
CA ALA A 123 -13.52 -7.18 0.63
C ALA A 123 -12.05 -6.83 0.44
N TYR A 124 -11.59 -6.70 -0.81
CA TYR A 124 -10.22 -6.23 -1.11
C TYR A 124 -9.97 -4.82 -0.58
N TYR A 125 -10.84 -3.84 -0.89
CA TYR A 125 -10.66 -2.46 -0.47
C TYR A 125 -10.77 -2.33 1.05
N SER A 126 -11.75 -2.96 1.70
CA SER A 126 -11.86 -2.98 3.16
C SER A 126 -10.60 -3.54 3.82
N ALA A 127 -10.09 -4.68 3.34
CA ALA A 127 -8.87 -5.28 3.89
C ALA A 127 -7.63 -4.40 3.62
N TYR A 128 -7.50 -3.85 2.42
CA TYR A 128 -6.38 -2.98 2.07
C TYR A 128 -6.36 -1.72 2.96
N PHE A 129 -7.47 -1.00 3.06
CA PHE A 129 -7.51 0.25 3.84
C PHE A 129 -7.41 0.00 5.36
N SER A 130 -7.75 -1.19 5.84
CA SER A 130 -7.58 -1.55 7.25
C SER A 130 -6.14 -1.96 7.62
N ILE A 131 -5.40 -2.56 6.69
CA ILE A 131 -4.13 -3.26 7.01
C ILE A 131 -2.92 -2.63 6.32
N ARG A 132 -3.10 -2.10 5.11
CA ARG A 132 -2.00 -1.71 4.21
C ARG A 132 -1.90 -0.22 3.94
N ALA A 133 -3.03 0.50 3.95
CA ALA A 133 -3.00 1.94 3.80
C ALA A 133 -2.15 2.56 4.91
N LYS A 134 -1.30 3.52 4.53
CA LYS A 134 -0.29 4.09 5.43
C LYS A 134 -0.70 5.44 5.97
N GLN A 135 -1.39 6.23 5.16
CA GLN A 135 -1.75 7.62 5.43
C GLN A 135 -3.14 7.93 4.84
N PHE A 136 -4.08 7.00 5.00
CA PHE A 136 -5.48 7.24 4.65
C PHE A 136 -6.05 8.36 5.53
N ASP A 137 -6.81 9.27 4.91
CA ASP A 137 -7.44 10.42 5.56
C ASP A 137 -8.90 10.51 5.13
N TYR A 138 -9.81 10.40 6.09
CA TYR A 138 -11.25 10.37 5.83
C TYR A 138 -11.74 11.62 5.09
N GLU A 139 -11.31 12.80 5.52
CA GLU A 139 -11.75 14.06 4.93
C GLU A 139 -11.31 14.12 3.47
N LYS A 140 -10.02 13.92 3.21
CA LYS A 140 -9.48 14.07 1.86
C LYS A 140 -9.92 12.99 0.90
N MET A 141 -10.17 11.77 1.40
CA MET A 141 -10.35 10.59 0.54
C MET A 141 -11.79 10.07 0.47
N ALA A 142 -12.55 10.16 1.55
CA ALA A 142 -13.85 9.48 1.67
C ALA A 142 -15.07 10.37 1.37
N LEU A 143 -14.87 11.67 1.09
CA LEU A 143 -15.95 12.62 0.81
C LEU A 143 -16.32 12.74 -0.69
N GLY A 144 -15.97 11.74 -1.49
CA GLY A 144 -16.33 11.63 -2.91
C GLY A 144 -15.19 11.89 -3.87
N LYS A 145 -15.40 11.48 -5.13
CA LYS A 145 -14.37 11.47 -6.18
C LYS A 145 -13.83 12.86 -6.52
N GLU A 146 -14.71 13.85 -6.70
CA GLU A 146 -14.28 15.21 -7.07
C GLU A 146 -13.46 15.87 -5.95
N HIS A 147 -13.85 15.63 -4.70
CA HIS A 147 -13.10 16.09 -3.53
C HIS A 147 -11.69 15.48 -3.50
N LEU A 148 -11.59 14.16 -3.67
CA LEU A 148 -10.31 13.45 -3.78
C LEU A 148 -9.44 13.99 -4.92
N LEU A 149 -10.02 14.21 -6.11
CA LEU A 149 -9.29 14.72 -7.27
C LEU A 149 -8.69 16.11 -7.02
N GLY A 150 -9.37 16.95 -6.24
CA GLY A 150 -8.82 18.23 -5.80
C GLY A 150 -7.46 18.09 -5.11
N TYR A 151 -7.35 17.16 -4.16
CA TYR A 151 -6.08 16.91 -3.44
C TYR A 151 -5.03 16.22 -4.31
N ILE A 152 -5.41 15.26 -5.15
CA ILE A 152 -4.49 14.62 -6.08
C ILE A 152 -3.87 15.66 -7.03
N ASN A 153 -4.70 16.59 -7.53
CA ASN A 153 -4.25 17.65 -8.43
C ASN A 153 -3.31 18.64 -7.73
N ASP A 154 -3.59 19.02 -6.47
CA ASP A 154 -2.68 19.83 -5.65
C ASP A 154 -1.30 19.15 -5.52
N TYR A 155 -1.27 17.88 -5.11
CA TYR A 155 -0.01 17.13 -4.93
C TYR A 155 0.77 17.00 -6.23
N ASN A 156 0.08 16.76 -7.35
CA ASN A 156 0.73 16.68 -8.66
C ASN A 156 1.23 18.04 -9.15
N ALA A 157 0.48 19.13 -8.93
CA ALA A 157 0.90 20.49 -9.28
C ALA A 157 2.15 20.91 -8.50
N ARG A 158 2.19 20.64 -7.19
CA ARG A 158 3.36 20.88 -6.34
C ARG A 158 4.60 20.11 -6.82
N LYS A 159 4.44 18.82 -7.17
CA LYS A 159 5.52 18.03 -7.77
C LYS A 159 6.00 18.60 -9.11
N ALA A 160 5.07 19.03 -9.97
CA ALA A 160 5.40 19.64 -11.26
C ALA A 160 6.13 20.98 -11.10
N ALA A 161 5.85 21.73 -10.04
CA ALA A 161 6.56 22.95 -9.65
C ALA A 161 7.95 22.69 -9.02
N GLY A 162 8.39 21.43 -8.94
CA GLY A 162 9.70 21.04 -8.40
C GLY A 162 9.71 20.82 -6.88
N GLU A 163 8.55 20.86 -6.22
CA GLU A 163 8.47 20.56 -4.78
C GLU A 163 8.63 19.06 -4.53
N LYS A 164 9.49 18.71 -3.56
CA LYS A 164 9.61 17.34 -3.06
C LYS A 164 8.61 17.11 -1.93
N LEU A 165 7.54 16.37 -2.22
CA LEU A 165 6.56 15.94 -1.22
C LEU A 165 7.25 15.22 -0.04
N LYS A 166 6.75 15.46 1.16
CA LYS A 166 7.18 14.73 2.36
C LYS A 166 6.78 13.25 2.24
N ALA A 167 7.46 12.38 2.97
CA ALA A 167 7.17 10.94 2.95
C ALA A 167 5.70 10.63 3.29
N ALA A 168 5.10 11.36 4.23
CA ALA A 168 3.68 11.23 4.57
C ALA A 168 2.76 11.61 3.40
N GLU A 169 3.05 12.71 2.71
CA GLU A 169 2.27 13.16 1.54
C GLU A 169 2.42 12.20 0.36
N SER A 170 3.62 11.64 0.14
CA SER A 170 3.83 10.62 -0.89
C SER A 170 3.02 9.35 -0.60
N ASN A 171 3.04 8.88 0.65
CA ASN A 171 2.23 7.73 1.06
C ASN A 171 0.72 8.04 0.95
N GLN A 172 0.32 9.28 1.27
CA GLN A 172 -1.05 9.73 1.13
C GLN A 172 -1.49 9.74 -0.33
N LEU A 173 -0.66 10.22 -1.25
CA LEU A 173 -0.90 10.17 -2.70
C LEU A 173 -1.03 8.73 -3.23
N ASP A 174 -0.21 7.80 -2.73
CA ASP A 174 -0.30 6.38 -3.09
C ASP A 174 -1.65 5.78 -2.64
N ASP A 175 -2.09 6.07 -1.41
CA ASP A 175 -3.40 5.62 -0.91
C ASP A 175 -4.55 6.27 -1.71
N MET A 176 -4.43 7.56 -2.06
CA MET A 176 -5.39 8.29 -2.89
C MET A 176 -5.62 7.65 -4.25
N HIS A 177 -4.57 7.11 -4.90
CA HIS A 177 -4.72 6.42 -6.19
C HIS A 177 -5.59 5.15 -6.06
N LEU A 178 -5.50 4.43 -4.95
CA LEU A 178 -6.35 3.25 -4.73
C LEU A 178 -7.80 3.64 -4.42
N VAL A 179 -7.99 4.73 -3.69
CA VAL A 179 -9.32 5.34 -3.45
C VAL A 179 -9.94 5.79 -4.78
N LEU A 180 -9.16 6.42 -5.65
CA LEU A 180 -9.60 6.82 -6.99
C LEU A 180 -9.98 5.60 -7.85
N GLU A 181 -9.21 4.51 -7.80
CA GLU A 181 -9.55 3.25 -8.45
C GLU A 181 -10.89 2.69 -7.93
N MET A 182 -11.09 2.70 -6.61
CA MET A 182 -12.34 2.24 -5.99
C MET A 182 -13.54 3.06 -6.49
N TYR A 183 -13.43 4.39 -6.51
CA TYR A 183 -14.47 5.26 -7.07
C TYR A 183 -14.70 5.02 -8.57
N ALA A 184 -13.64 4.83 -9.35
CA ALA A 184 -13.73 4.55 -10.78
C ALA A 184 -14.45 3.22 -11.08
N ARG A 185 -14.43 2.28 -10.14
CA ARG A 185 -15.18 1.02 -10.21
C ARG A 185 -16.63 1.12 -9.71
N GLY A 186 -17.10 2.31 -9.36
CA GLY A 186 -18.48 2.57 -8.93
C GLY A 186 -18.76 2.32 -7.46
N PHE A 187 -17.74 2.03 -6.65
CA PHE A 187 -17.89 1.91 -5.20
C PHE A 187 -17.75 3.27 -4.52
N LYS A 188 -18.28 3.38 -3.30
CA LYS A 188 -18.26 4.62 -2.51
C LYS A 188 -17.93 4.36 -1.04
N PHE A 189 -17.56 5.41 -0.33
CA PHE A 189 -17.50 5.34 1.12
C PHE A 189 -18.85 5.72 1.73
N ALA A 190 -19.30 4.93 2.70
CA ALA A 190 -20.38 5.34 3.58
C ALA A 190 -19.86 6.38 4.57
N LYS A 191 -20.72 7.33 4.97
CA LYS A 191 -20.40 8.26 6.05
C LYS A 191 -20.15 7.47 7.35
N ILE A 192 -19.20 7.94 8.16
CA ILE A 192 -18.97 7.36 9.48
C ILE A 192 -20.24 7.53 10.34
N ASP A 193 -20.74 6.41 10.85
CA ASP A 193 -21.85 6.35 11.81
C ASP A 193 -21.33 5.79 13.14
N LEU A 194 -21.30 6.61 14.19
CA LEU A 194 -20.78 6.21 15.51
C LEU A 194 -21.48 4.99 16.12
N LYS A 195 -22.71 4.66 15.68
CA LYS A 195 -23.42 3.45 16.13
C LYS A 195 -22.85 2.17 15.54
N LYS A 196 -22.25 2.24 14.34
CA LYS A 196 -21.81 1.08 13.54
C LYS A 196 -20.29 1.02 13.37
N VAL A 197 -19.60 2.16 13.45
CA VAL A 197 -18.19 2.28 13.10
C VAL A 197 -17.29 1.39 13.96
N HIS A 198 -16.24 0.87 13.33
CA HIS A 198 -15.16 0.16 14.01
C HIS A 198 -14.00 1.12 14.21
N ALA A 199 -13.28 0.95 15.30
CA ALA A 199 -12.17 1.84 15.62
C ALA A 199 -11.10 1.85 14.53
N ASN A 200 -10.67 0.66 14.09
CA ASN A 200 -9.46 0.49 13.28
C ASN A 200 -9.67 -0.26 11.95
N ASN A 201 -10.87 -0.77 11.69
CA ASN A 201 -11.16 -1.58 10.50
C ASN A 201 -12.25 -0.95 9.66
N PHE A 202 -12.05 -0.94 8.34
CA PHE A 202 -13.08 -0.63 7.37
C PHE A 202 -14.09 -1.78 7.34
N GLN A 203 -15.35 -1.45 7.08
CA GLN A 203 -16.45 -2.41 7.08
C GLN A 203 -17.22 -2.33 5.78
N ILE A 204 -17.63 -3.47 5.24
CA ILE A 204 -18.58 -3.52 4.12
C ILE A 204 -19.96 -3.18 4.68
N MET A 205 -20.64 -2.20 4.06
CA MET A 205 -21.95 -1.75 4.51
C MET A 205 -23.08 -2.30 3.66
N ASP A 206 -22.86 -2.33 2.35
CA ASP A 206 -23.78 -2.82 1.34
C ASP A 206 -23.01 -3.29 0.10
N GLU A 207 -23.71 -3.59 -0.99
CA GLU A 207 -23.12 -4.10 -2.24
C GLU A 207 -22.22 -3.08 -2.97
N HIS A 208 -22.28 -1.80 -2.59
CA HIS A 208 -21.58 -0.71 -3.27
C HIS A 208 -20.72 0.16 -2.33
N SER A 209 -20.76 -0.06 -1.02
CA SER A 209 -20.09 0.83 -0.08
C SER A 209 -19.38 0.16 1.09
N ILE A 210 -18.31 0.82 1.52
CA ILE A 210 -17.57 0.48 2.74
C ILE A 210 -17.53 1.71 3.65
N MET A 211 -17.63 1.50 4.96
CA MET A 211 -17.47 2.55 5.95
C MET A 211 -16.01 2.60 6.41
N PRO A 212 -15.37 3.78 6.38
CA PRO A 212 -14.04 3.98 6.95
C PRO A 212 -13.98 3.69 8.45
N ALA A 213 -12.80 3.28 8.91
CA ALA A 213 -12.53 3.18 10.33
C ALA A 213 -12.51 4.57 10.98
N LEU A 214 -12.94 4.68 12.23
CA LEU A 214 -12.93 5.98 12.92
C LEU A 214 -11.50 6.54 13.09
N SER A 215 -10.49 5.67 13.17
CA SER A 215 -9.08 6.05 13.26
C SER A 215 -8.51 6.72 12.00
N THR A 216 -9.29 6.82 10.93
CA THR A 216 -8.90 7.53 9.70
C THR A 216 -9.24 9.01 9.72
N VAL A 217 -9.97 9.47 10.73
CA VAL A 217 -10.25 10.89 10.93
C VAL A 217 -8.99 11.57 11.49
N ALA A 218 -8.63 12.73 10.92
CA ALA A 218 -7.46 13.48 11.35
C ALA A 218 -7.50 13.76 12.87
N GLY A 219 -6.40 13.42 13.56
CA GLY A 219 -6.30 13.57 15.01
C GLY A 219 -6.99 12.48 15.84
N VAL A 220 -7.57 11.45 15.20
CA VAL A 220 -8.16 10.29 15.88
C VAL A 220 -7.26 9.07 15.67
N GLY A 221 -6.28 8.86 16.54
CA GLY A 221 -5.48 7.62 16.52
C GLY A 221 -6.31 6.40 16.96
N GLY A 222 -5.81 5.17 16.73
CA GLY A 222 -6.57 3.94 17.00
C GLY A 222 -7.07 3.79 18.44
N LEU A 223 -6.25 4.15 19.44
CA LEU A 223 -6.68 4.16 20.84
C LEU A 223 -7.74 5.22 21.13
N ALA A 224 -7.63 6.40 20.50
CA ALA A 224 -8.63 7.46 20.64
C ALA A 224 -9.96 7.02 20.00
N ALA A 225 -9.92 6.38 18.82
CA ALA A 225 -11.10 5.84 18.16
C ALA A 225 -11.86 4.84 19.07
N GLU A 226 -11.16 3.94 19.74
CA GLU A 226 -11.76 3.00 20.70
C GLU A 226 -12.43 3.71 21.88
N GLN A 227 -11.76 4.73 22.43
CA GLN A 227 -12.28 5.53 23.54
C GLN A 227 -13.54 6.30 23.14
N ILE A 228 -13.54 6.91 21.95
CA ILE A 228 -14.69 7.63 21.39
C ILE A 228 -15.89 6.71 21.24
N ILE A 229 -15.70 5.52 20.64
CA ILE A 229 -16.78 4.54 20.47
C ILE A 229 -17.31 4.06 21.83
N LYS A 230 -16.42 3.85 22.81
CA LYS A 230 -16.81 3.45 24.17
C LYS A 230 -17.62 4.56 24.87
N ALA A 231 -17.18 5.82 24.76
CA ALA A 231 -17.89 6.96 25.32
C ALA A 231 -19.27 7.16 24.67
N PHE A 232 -19.34 7.00 23.35
CA PHE A 232 -20.59 7.09 22.59
C PHE A 232 -21.60 6.02 23.07
N LYS A 233 -21.16 4.77 23.21
CA LYS A 233 -22.01 3.66 23.70
C LYS A 233 -22.45 3.83 25.15
N ALA A 234 -21.70 4.54 25.98
CA ALA A 234 -22.10 4.82 27.35
C ALA A 234 -23.31 5.77 27.42
N GLY A 235 -23.54 6.60 26.40
CA GLY A 235 -24.77 7.40 26.23
C GLY A 235 -25.04 8.46 27.31
N ARG A 236 -24.02 8.90 28.05
CA ARG A 236 -24.15 9.87 29.15
C ARG A 236 -23.61 11.24 28.77
N TYR A 237 -24.17 11.88 27.75
CA TYR A 237 -23.78 13.23 27.34
C TYR A 237 -24.96 13.97 26.72
N VAL A 238 -25.08 15.27 26.98
CA VAL A 238 -26.12 16.13 26.37
C VAL A 238 -25.57 17.15 25.38
N SER A 239 -24.24 17.26 25.29
CA SER A 239 -23.55 18.18 24.38
C SER A 239 -22.24 17.60 23.84
N GLN A 240 -21.72 18.19 22.77
CA GLN A 240 -20.42 17.84 22.18
C GLN A 240 -19.28 18.07 23.18
N GLU A 241 -19.34 19.15 23.96
CA GLU A 241 -18.37 19.44 25.02
C GLU A 241 -18.32 18.32 26.07
N GLU A 242 -19.49 17.89 26.56
CA GLU A 242 -19.56 16.80 27.53
C GLU A 242 -19.10 15.47 26.93
N PHE A 243 -19.49 15.20 25.67
CA PHE A 243 -19.01 14.05 24.92
C PHE A 243 -17.49 14.04 24.78
N GLY A 244 -16.90 15.19 24.44
CA GLY A 244 -15.45 15.38 24.33
C GLY A 244 -14.75 15.09 25.67
N ARG A 245 -15.27 15.62 26.78
CA ARG A 245 -14.73 15.36 28.12
C ARG A 245 -14.76 13.89 28.50
N ILE A 246 -15.88 13.20 28.25
CA ILE A 246 -16.05 11.77 28.59
C ILE A 246 -15.19 10.88 27.68
N GLY A 247 -15.16 11.19 26.39
CA GLY A 247 -14.35 10.50 25.38
C GLY A 247 -12.87 10.87 25.40
N LYS A 248 -12.46 11.82 26.26
CA LYS A 248 -11.10 12.39 26.32
C LYS A 248 -10.62 12.88 24.94
N ILE A 249 -11.52 13.51 24.20
CA ILE A 249 -11.29 14.06 22.87
C ILE A 249 -10.81 15.49 23.03
N GLY A 250 -9.66 15.84 22.44
CA GLY A 250 -9.19 17.23 22.43
C GLY A 250 -10.03 18.11 21.50
N ASP A 251 -10.12 19.42 21.81
CA ASP A 251 -11.01 20.37 21.13
C ASP A 251 -10.85 20.39 19.60
N LYS A 252 -9.61 20.33 19.10
CA LYS A 252 -9.34 20.29 17.65
C LYS A 252 -9.95 19.06 17.00
N THR A 253 -9.80 17.89 17.64
CA THR A 253 -10.37 16.64 17.13
C THR A 253 -11.90 16.67 17.21
N LEU A 254 -12.46 17.26 18.26
CA LEU A 254 -13.91 17.44 18.40
C LEU A 254 -14.48 18.34 17.30
N GLN A 255 -13.79 19.45 16.98
CA GLN A 255 -14.15 20.35 15.88
C GLN A 255 -14.10 19.64 14.52
N VAL A 256 -13.11 18.78 14.28
CA VAL A 256 -13.01 17.97 13.06
C VAL A 256 -14.16 16.96 12.98
N LEU A 257 -14.51 16.30 14.08
CA LEU A 257 -15.66 15.39 14.12
C LEU A 257 -16.99 16.12 13.84
N ASP A 258 -17.16 17.34 14.38
CA ASP A 258 -18.32 18.21 14.14
C ASP A 258 -18.39 18.66 12.67
N SER A 259 -17.29 19.17 12.10
CA SER A 259 -17.26 19.67 10.72
C SER A 259 -17.52 18.57 9.68
N LEU A 260 -17.15 17.33 10.00
CA LEU A 260 -17.43 16.15 9.19
C LEU A 260 -18.84 15.57 9.42
N GLY A 261 -19.62 16.14 10.34
CA GLY A 261 -20.98 15.72 10.67
C GLY A 261 -21.06 14.40 11.44
N ILE A 262 -19.94 13.92 12.02
CA ILE A 262 -19.87 12.63 12.72
C ILE A 262 -20.60 12.68 14.06
N LEU A 263 -20.66 13.86 14.70
CA LEU A 263 -21.37 14.07 15.95
C LEU A 263 -22.88 14.27 15.77
N GLY A 264 -23.37 14.31 14.52
CA GLY A 264 -24.80 14.51 14.21
C GLY A 264 -25.34 15.83 14.78
N ASP A 265 -26.57 15.79 15.29
CA ASP A 265 -27.30 16.97 15.79
C ASP A 265 -27.00 17.30 17.26
N LEU A 266 -25.91 16.77 17.83
CA LEU A 266 -25.57 16.98 19.23
C LEU A 266 -25.27 18.49 19.47
N PRO A 267 -25.93 19.17 20.43
CA PRO A 267 -25.68 20.58 20.72
C PRO A 267 -24.23 20.83 21.11
N LYS A 268 -23.67 21.99 20.73
CA LYS A 268 -22.26 22.30 21.01
C LYS A 268 -21.95 22.35 22.50
N THR A 269 -22.78 23.06 23.26
CA THR A 269 -22.62 23.26 24.70
C THR A 269 -23.85 22.76 25.46
N SER A 270 -23.63 22.36 26.71
CA SER A 270 -24.73 22.09 27.64
C SER A 270 -25.31 23.43 28.06
N GLN A 271 -26.35 23.92 27.38
CA GLN A 271 -27.07 25.09 27.89
C GLN A 271 -27.85 24.69 29.14
N THR A 272 -27.30 24.99 30.33
CA THR A 272 -28.13 25.29 31.49
C THR A 272 -28.53 26.76 31.38
N SER A 273 -29.76 27.03 30.94
CA SER A 273 -30.31 28.38 31.05
C SER A 273 -30.49 28.69 32.54
N ILE A 274 -29.90 29.78 33.02
CA ILE A 274 -30.13 30.27 34.40
C ILE A 274 -31.62 30.58 34.63
N PHE A 275 -32.39 30.81 33.55
CA PHE A 275 -33.83 31.02 33.61
C PHE A 275 -34.62 29.74 33.94
N ASP A 276 -34.06 28.55 33.70
CA ASP A 276 -34.68 27.29 34.13
C ASP A 276 -34.60 27.09 35.65
N PHE A 277 -33.65 27.78 36.31
CA PHE A 277 -33.53 27.81 37.77
C PHE A 277 -34.34 28.95 38.43
N ILE A 278 -34.80 29.94 37.65
CA ILE A 278 -35.46 31.17 38.16
C ILE A 278 -36.95 31.25 37.72
N GLY A 279 -37.49 30.19 37.09
CA GLY A 279 -38.89 30.14 36.66
C GLY A 279 -39.86 29.64 37.74
N THR A 280 -40.74 30.55 38.20
CA THR A 280 -41.96 30.36 39.02
C THR A 280 -41.83 30.45 40.55
N SER A 281 -41.50 31.64 41.04
CA SER A 281 -42.10 32.18 42.26
C SER A 281 -42.59 33.60 42.00
N THR A 282 -43.74 33.70 41.34
CA THR A 282 -44.60 34.89 41.35
C THR A 282 -46.00 34.44 41.73
N GLU A 283 -46.27 34.50 43.03
CA GLU A 283 -47.56 34.91 43.59
C GLU A 283 -47.32 36.21 44.37
#